data_AF-A0ABD5VRT8-F1
#
_entry.id   AF-A0ABD5VRT8-F1
#
_cell.length_a   1.000
_cell.length_b   1.000
_cell.length_c   1.000
_cell.angle_alpha   90.00
_cell.angle_beta   90.00
_cell.angle_gamma   90.00
#
_symmetry.space_group_name_H-M   'P 1'
#
loop_
_entity.id
_entity.type
_entity.pdbx_description
1 polymer ?
#
loop_
_entity_poly.entity_id
_entity_poly.type
_entity_poly.pdbx_seq_one_letter_code
_entity_poly.pdbx_strand_id
1 'polypeptide(L)'
;MTRIDTTTMHTTDGLDRAVAKIYYDDDQPVQVDAAFIIEDWPWVVGFDQVGTDDHDYVSIPSERVVGVMSPQYTQFSQNGRRVTAYGIDDREVEEYAAFLPL
;
A
#
# COMPACT_ATOMS: atom_id res chain seq x y z
N MET A 1 22.08 -44.26 -4.10
CA MET A 1 21.94 -43.60 -2.79
C MET A 1 21.66 -42.13 -3.07
N THR A 2 20.38 -41.77 -3.03
CA THR A 2 19.83 -40.48 -3.43
C THR A 2 20.28 -39.41 -2.43
N ARG A 3 21.03 -38.40 -2.89
CA ARG A 3 21.26 -37.19 -2.10
C ARG A 3 20.23 -36.17 -2.53
N ILE A 4 19.49 -35.71 -1.53
CA ILE A 4 18.39 -34.77 -1.62
C ILE A 4 18.97 -33.43 -2.06
N ASP A 5 18.53 -32.93 -3.21
CA ASP A 5 18.65 -31.54 -3.59
C ASP A 5 17.97 -30.71 -2.50
N THR A 6 18.77 -30.07 -1.66
CA THR A 6 18.26 -29.00 -0.82
C THR A 6 18.10 -27.82 -1.76
N THR A 7 16.98 -27.79 -2.48
CA THR A 7 16.44 -26.55 -3.02
C THR A 7 16.25 -25.65 -1.82
N THR A 8 17.25 -24.81 -1.56
CA THR A 8 17.06 -23.55 -0.87
C THR A 8 15.91 -22.90 -1.61
N MET A 9 14.71 -22.99 -1.05
CA MET A 9 13.65 -22.08 -1.41
C MET A 9 14.28 -20.71 -1.21
N HIS A 10 14.62 -20.02 -2.29
CA HIS A 10 14.55 -18.59 -2.28
C HIS A 10 13.10 -18.29 -1.92
N THR A 11 12.80 -18.23 -0.62
CA THR A 11 11.99 -17.12 -0.12
C THR A 11 12.57 -15.93 -0.85
N THR A 12 11.81 -15.42 -1.82
CA THR A 12 12.08 -14.14 -2.43
C THR A 12 12.19 -13.20 -1.24
N ASP A 13 13.44 -12.98 -0.82
CA ASP A 13 13.81 -12.16 0.31
C ASP A 13 13.10 -10.84 0.06
N GLY A 14 12.42 -10.35 1.08
CA GLY A 14 11.69 -9.10 1.01
C GLY A 14 12.57 -8.09 0.29
N LEU A 15 12.10 -7.65 -0.88
CA LEU A 15 12.45 -6.31 -1.29
C LEU A 15 12.07 -5.46 -0.08
N ASP A 16 13.01 -4.67 0.45
CA ASP A 16 12.74 -3.59 1.40
C ASP A 16 11.80 -2.56 0.74
N ARG A 17 10.61 -3.01 0.32
CA ARG A 17 9.56 -2.20 -0.27
C ARG A 17 9.01 -1.38 0.88
N ALA A 18 8.97 -0.07 0.68
CA ALA A 18 8.40 0.81 1.68
C ALA A 18 6.93 0.43 1.86
N VAL A 19 6.54 0.09 3.08
CA VAL A 19 5.13 -0.16 3.41
C VAL A 19 4.48 1.11 3.92
N ALA A 20 3.20 1.29 3.62
CA ALA A 20 2.39 2.33 4.22
C ALA A 20 1.70 1.83 5.49
N LYS A 21 1.58 2.73 6.46
CA LYS A 21 0.92 2.50 7.75
C LYS A 21 -0.22 3.47 7.89
N ILE A 22 -1.43 2.95 8.11
CA ILE A 22 -2.64 3.72 8.36
C ILE A 22 -2.95 3.64 9.86
N TYR A 23 -2.94 4.79 10.55
CA TYR A 23 -3.16 4.90 11.99
C TYR A 23 -4.62 5.30 12.29
N TYR A 24 -5.20 4.69 13.32
CA TYR A 24 -6.56 4.93 13.81
C TYR A 24 -6.53 5.54 15.21
N ASP A 25 -7.62 6.19 15.61
CA ASP A 25 -7.71 6.89 16.91
C ASP A 25 -7.50 5.93 18.10
N ASP A 26 -7.84 4.65 17.98
CA ASP A 26 -7.77 3.68 19.10
C ASP A 26 -7.37 2.24 18.69
N ASP A 27 -6.90 2.02 17.46
CA ASP A 27 -6.55 0.68 16.95
C ASP A 27 -5.07 0.57 16.52
N GLN A 28 -4.57 -0.68 16.44
CA GLN A 28 -3.26 -0.97 15.86
C GLN A 28 -3.21 -0.50 14.40
N PRO A 29 -2.08 0.08 13.93
CA PRO A 29 -1.98 0.54 12.56
C PRO A 29 -2.08 -0.62 11.58
N VAL A 30 -2.85 -0.42 10.51
CA VAL A 30 -2.93 -1.36 9.39
C VAL A 30 -1.74 -1.11 8.48
N GLN A 31 -1.02 -2.18 8.14
CA GLN A 31 0.12 -2.14 7.22
C GLN A 31 -0.33 -2.64 5.85
N VAL A 32 -0.10 -1.82 4.84
CA VAL A 32 -0.45 -2.07 3.43
C VAL A 32 0.76 -1.75 2.57
N ASP A 33 0.89 -2.38 1.40
CA ASP A 33 1.94 -2.05 0.46
C ASP A 33 1.81 -0.60 -0.01
N ALA A 34 0.59 -0.18 -0.34
CA ALA A 34 0.32 1.18 -0.78
C ALA A 34 -0.91 1.79 -0.11
N ALA A 35 -0.84 3.08 0.20
CA ALA A 35 -1.99 3.83 0.70
C ALA A 35 -2.15 5.16 -0.06
N PHE A 36 -3.39 5.56 -0.33
CA PHE A 36 -3.73 6.72 -1.14
C PHE A 36 -4.73 7.61 -0.42
N ILE A 37 -4.36 8.88 -0.30
CA ILE A 37 -5.25 9.97 0.11
C ILE A 37 -5.60 10.78 -1.13
N ILE A 38 -6.87 10.76 -1.49
CA ILE A 38 -7.40 11.46 -2.65
C ILE A 38 -8.11 12.73 -2.19
N GLU A 39 -7.82 13.85 -2.84
CA GLU A 39 -8.47 15.13 -2.56
C GLU A 39 -10.00 15.02 -2.67
N ASP A 40 -10.70 15.62 -1.69
CA ASP A 40 -12.15 15.63 -1.57
C ASP A 40 -12.82 14.25 -1.48
N TRP A 41 -12.07 13.24 -1.05
CA TRP A 41 -12.61 11.91 -0.82
C TRP A 41 -12.79 11.56 0.65
N PRO A 42 -13.91 10.91 1.01
CA PRO A 42 -14.20 10.54 2.40
C PRO A 42 -13.49 9.24 2.83
N TRP A 43 -12.55 8.73 2.03
CA TRP A 43 -11.89 7.45 2.26
C TRP A 43 -10.38 7.54 2.02
N VAL A 44 -9.62 6.81 2.82
CA VAL A 44 -8.24 6.41 2.50
C VAL A 44 -8.30 5.03 1.85
N VAL A 45 -7.61 4.89 0.73
CA VAL A 45 -7.56 3.64 -0.03
C VAL A 45 -6.25 2.93 0.27
N GLY A 46 -6.29 1.69 0.77
CA GLY A 46 -5.11 0.83 0.91
C GLY A 46 -5.12 -0.33 -0.09
N PHE A 47 -3.95 -0.75 -0.55
CA PHE A 47 -3.75 -1.91 -1.44
C PHE A 47 -2.80 -2.92 -0.81
N ASP A 48 -3.10 -4.20 -1.05
CA ASP A 48 -2.29 -5.36 -0.69
C ASP A 48 -1.88 -5.34 0.78
N GLN A 49 -2.75 -5.89 1.64
CA GLN A 49 -2.40 -6.07 3.04
C GLN A 49 -1.19 -6.99 3.15
N VAL A 50 -0.17 -6.53 3.87
CA VAL A 50 1.06 -7.31 4.05
C VAL A 50 0.72 -8.64 4.72
N GLY A 51 0.92 -9.75 4.00
CA GLY A 51 0.68 -11.12 4.50
C GLY A 51 -0.60 -11.80 4.02
N THR A 52 -1.31 -11.26 3.03
CA THR A 52 -2.42 -11.93 2.33
C THR A 52 -2.03 -12.26 0.88
N ASP A 53 -2.41 -13.44 0.39
CA ASP A 53 -2.15 -13.89 -1.00
C ASP A 53 -3.10 -13.23 -2.03
N ASP A 54 -4.08 -12.45 -1.57
CA ASP A 54 -5.08 -11.77 -2.40
C ASP A 54 -4.81 -10.26 -2.46
N HIS A 55 -5.00 -9.68 -3.65
CA HIS A 55 -4.97 -8.24 -3.89
C HIS A 55 -6.18 -7.54 -3.26
N ASP A 56 -6.22 -7.51 -1.93
CA ASP A 56 -7.34 -6.95 -1.18
C ASP A 56 -7.19 -5.44 -1.05
N TYR A 57 -8.17 -4.73 -1.64
CA TYR A 57 -8.36 -3.30 -1.44
C TYR A 57 -9.06 -3.05 -0.10
N VAL A 58 -8.65 -2.00 0.61
CA VAL A 58 -9.33 -1.54 1.83
C VAL A 58 -9.80 -0.10 1.72
N SER A 59 -11.12 0.05 1.75
CA SER A 59 -11.93 1.22 2.15
C SER A 59 -11.84 1.63 3.61
N ILE A 60 -11.04 2.62 4.05
CA ILE A 60 -11.22 3.14 5.43
C ILE A 60 -11.74 4.59 5.45
N PRO A 61 -12.79 4.89 6.25
CA PRO A 61 -13.32 6.24 6.37
C PRO A 61 -12.24 7.21 6.86
N SER A 62 -12.07 8.34 6.19
CA SER A 62 -11.04 9.34 6.55
C SER A 62 -11.26 9.94 7.94
N GLU A 63 -12.52 10.00 8.41
CA GLU A 63 -12.87 10.45 9.76
C GLU A 63 -12.34 9.55 10.89
N ARG A 64 -11.94 8.31 10.58
CA ARG A 64 -11.35 7.36 11.53
C ARG A 64 -9.82 7.30 11.46
N VAL A 65 -9.23 8.02 10.50
CA VAL A 65 -7.78 7.99 10.23
C VAL A 65 -7.11 9.17 10.91
N VAL A 66 -6.17 8.88 11.80
CA VAL A 66 -5.32 9.88 12.46
C VAL A 66 -4.19 10.32 11.54
N GLY A 67 -3.70 9.40 10.72
CA GLY A 67 -2.68 9.70 9.72
C GLY A 67 -2.27 8.49 8.90
N VAL A 68 -1.60 8.77 7.79
CA VAL A 68 -0.93 7.77 6.94
C VAL A 68 0.55 8.11 6.88
N MET A 69 1.42 7.12 7.06
CA MET A 69 2.87 7.31 6.99
C MET A 69 3.54 6.20 6.20
N SER A 70 4.59 6.58 5.47
CA SER A 70 5.54 5.67 4.85
C SER A 70 6.89 6.40 4.70
N PRO A 71 8.03 5.70 4.76
CA PRO A 71 9.32 6.30 4.40
C PRO A 71 9.39 6.74 2.93
N GLN A 72 8.48 6.25 2.07
CA GLN A 72 8.34 6.67 0.67
C GLN A 72 6.93 7.21 0.43
N TYR A 73 6.85 8.38 -0.16
CA TYR A 73 5.58 8.96 -0.59
C TYR A 73 5.80 9.80 -1.85
N THR A 74 4.74 9.92 -2.65
CA THR A 74 4.71 10.75 -3.84
C THR A 74 3.35 11.44 -3.99
N GLN A 75 3.30 12.47 -4.83
CA GLN A 75 2.08 13.21 -5.14
C GLN A 75 1.91 13.34 -6.65
N PHE A 76 0.71 13.07 -7.13
CA PHE A 76 0.35 13.22 -8.54
C PHE A 76 -1.09 13.74 -8.68
N SER A 77 -1.50 14.00 -9.93
CA SER A 77 -2.86 14.41 -10.26
C SER A 77 -3.50 13.36 -11.16
N GLN A 78 -4.71 12.95 -10.82
CA GLN A 78 -5.50 11.97 -11.59
C GLN A 78 -6.95 12.46 -11.64
N ASN A 79 -7.55 12.51 -12.83
CA ASN A 79 -8.90 13.02 -13.07
C ASN A 79 -9.18 14.40 -12.43
N GLY A 80 -8.16 15.27 -12.40
CA GLY A 80 -8.24 16.63 -11.87
C GLY A 80 -8.16 16.74 -10.34
N ARG A 81 -7.82 15.65 -9.65
CA ARG A 81 -7.69 15.61 -8.18
C ARG A 81 -6.26 15.33 -7.77
N ARG A 82 -5.80 15.98 -6.70
CA ARG A 82 -4.51 15.66 -6.09
C ARG A 82 -4.59 14.32 -5.35
N VAL A 83 -3.64 13.43 -5.60
CA VAL A 83 -3.48 12.15 -4.91
C VAL A 83 -2.14 12.15 -4.18
N THR A 84 -2.15 11.81 -2.89
CA THR A 84 -0.93 11.53 -2.12
C THR A 84 -0.84 10.04 -1.91
N ALA A 85 0.21 9.42 -2.45
CA ALA A 85 0.47 7.99 -2.35
C ALA A 85 1.62 7.72 -1.38
N TYR A 86 1.49 6.67 -0.57
CA TYR A 86 2.44 6.22 0.44
C TYR A 86 2.81 4.78 0.16
N GLY A 87 4.07 4.40 0.36
CA GLY A 87 4.54 3.02 0.16
C GLY A 87 4.88 2.65 -1.29
N ILE A 88 4.80 3.62 -2.20
CA ILE A 88 5.16 3.44 -3.61
C ILE A 88 6.02 4.60 -4.12
N ASP A 89 6.83 4.31 -5.13
CA ASP A 89 7.66 5.30 -5.83
C ASP A 89 6.99 5.85 -7.11
N ASP A 90 7.62 6.86 -7.73
CA ASP A 90 7.11 7.51 -8.94
C ASP A 90 6.96 6.56 -10.15
N ARG A 91 7.70 5.45 -10.19
CA ARG A 91 7.65 4.46 -11.28
C ARG A 91 6.45 3.54 -11.12
N GLU A 92 6.00 3.33 -9.90
CA GLU A 92 4.84 2.51 -9.55
C GLU A 92 3.51 3.30 -9.65
N VAL A 93 3.56 4.63 -9.68
CA VAL A 93 2.36 5.49 -9.74
C VAL A 93 1.44 5.12 -10.90
N GLU A 94 1.98 4.89 -12.10
CA GLU A 94 1.15 4.59 -13.28
C GLU A 94 0.37 3.28 -13.12
N GLU A 95 0.96 2.29 -12.45
CA GLU A 95 0.33 1.00 -12.18
C GLU A 95 -0.83 1.17 -11.19
N TYR A 96 -0.58 1.79 -10.03
CA TYR A 96 -1.60 1.97 -9.02
C TYR A 96 -2.70 2.96 -9.42
N ALA A 97 -2.35 4.01 -10.17
CA ALA A 97 -3.32 5.02 -10.61
C ALA A 97 -4.42 4.43 -11.50
N ALA A 98 -4.14 3.33 -12.22
CA ALA A 98 -5.12 2.62 -13.03
C ALA A 98 -6.18 1.88 -12.20
N PHE A 99 -5.88 1.58 -10.93
CA PHE A 99 -6.78 0.87 -10.02
C PHE A 99 -7.47 1.79 -9.02
N LEU A 100 -7.12 3.08 -8.97
CA LEU A 100 -7.80 4.04 -8.13
C LEU A 100 -9.26 4.19 -8.56
N PRO A 101 -10.23 4.27 -7.63
CA PRO A 101 -11.65 4.38 -7.98
C PRO A 101 -12.06 5.79 -8.49
N LEU A 102 -11.24 6.42 -9.36
CA LEU A 102 -11.32 7.82 -9.79
C LEU A 102 -12.02 8.04 -11.14
#